data_AF-A0A843SHQ0-F1
#
_entry.id   AF-A0A843SHQ0-F1
#
_cell.length_a   1.000
_cell.length_b   1.000
_cell.length_c   1.000
_cell.angle_alpha   90.00
_cell.angle_beta   90.00
_cell.angle_gamma   90.00
#
_symmetry.space_group_name_H-M   'P 1'
#
loop_
_entity.id
_entity.type
_entity.pdbx_description
1 polymer ?
#
loop_
_entity_poly.entity_id
_entity_poly.type
_entity_poly.pdbx_seq_one_letter_code
_entity_poly.pdbx_strand_id
1 'polypeptide(L)'
;MGAYHPQVVHFAIALVFAGVGFRVLSLTGRAAFSGPAATTLILAGTIASFLAVQSGTAAHEPVERIPGVRVAVAEHETWGERARNTFVLVSLVELCALTLTWRQHRLGRAVRLGAAAIGAAGLIVMFEAAERGGNLVYSYAGGIGMRQGDTEGVNRLFIAGAHGQARQDLQAGRTDEAMTLLNLAAARFPENLELQLLAAEWTNDVQGDPAASLRQLDALTIPQDDDESRIRAGVARANALATQGNVAGARAVLQTIQGEFPESAAVRGRLEELGAAGK
;
A
#
# COMPACT_ATOMS: atom_id res chain seq x y z
N MET A 1 2.83 14.73 -0.90
CA MET A 1 3.30 14.14 -2.18
C MET A 1 2.36 13.07 -2.73
N GLY A 2 1.63 12.32 -1.90
CA GLY A 2 0.80 11.19 -2.36
C GLY A 2 -0.21 11.49 -3.48
N ALA A 3 -0.86 12.66 -3.46
CA ALA A 3 -1.80 13.07 -4.51
C ALA A 3 -1.18 13.18 -5.92
N TYR A 4 0.15 13.37 -6.00
CA TYR A 4 0.89 13.45 -7.26
C TYR A 4 1.54 12.12 -7.67
N HIS A 5 1.35 11.06 -6.88
CA HIS A 5 1.97 9.76 -7.13
C HIS A 5 1.68 9.25 -8.56
N PRO A 6 0.44 9.30 -9.10
CA PRO A 6 0.19 8.89 -10.47
C PRO A 6 1.03 9.68 -11.49
N GLN A 7 1.12 11.00 -11.37
CA GLN A 7 1.88 11.85 -12.30
C GLN A 7 3.38 11.53 -12.25
N VAL A 8 3.94 11.33 -11.06
CA VAL A 8 5.35 10.97 -10.86
C VAL A 8 5.66 9.60 -11.46
N VAL A 9 4.78 8.62 -11.25
CA VAL A 9 4.95 7.25 -11.79
C VAL A 9 4.93 7.25 -13.32
N HIS A 10 4.00 7.97 -13.96
CA HIS A 10 3.95 8.04 -15.44
C HIS A 10 5.24 8.64 -16.02
N PHE A 11 5.82 9.64 -15.35
CA PHE A 11 7.09 10.23 -15.76
C PHE A 11 8.25 9.23 -15.63
N ALA A 12 8.31 8.48 -14.53
CA ALA A 12 9.31 7.42 -14.34
C ALA A 12 9.21 6.35 -15.44
N ILE A 13 7.99 5.87 -15.72
CA ILE A 13 7.72 4.87 -16.77
C ILE A 13 8.20 5.39 -18.13
N ALA A 14 7.76 6.59 -18.54
CA ALA A 14 8.10 7.16 -19.84
C ALA A 14 9.63 7.27 -20.03
N LEU A 15 10.34 7.75 -19.01
CA LEU A 15 11.80 7.91 -19.07
C LEU A 15 12.54 6.57 -19.18
N VAL A 16 12.19 5.56 -18.38
CA VAL A 16 12.89 4.28 -18.43
C VAL A 16 12.59 3.49 -19.71
N PHE A 17 11.33 3.51 -20.19
CA PHE A 17 10.97 2.87 -21.46
C PHE A 17 11.69 3.51 -22.63
N ALA A 18 11.67 4.85 -22.72
CA ALA A 18 12.39 5.58 -23.76
C ALA A 18 13.91 5.32 -23.65
N GLY A 19 14.47 5.37 -22.44
CA GLY A 19 15.89 5.16 -22.19
C GLY A 19 16.38 3.77 -22.60
N VAL A 20 15.66 2.71 -22.24
CA VAL A 20 15.96 1.33 -22.67
C VAL A 20 15.78 1.19 -24.19
N GLY A 21 14.74 1.79 -24.78
CA GLY A 21 14.54 1.80 -26.22
C GLY A 21 15.71 2.46 -26.97
N PHE A 22 16.17 3.61 -26.51
CA PHE A 22 17.36 4.27 -27.04
C PHE A 22 18.63 3.44 -26.81
N ARG A 23 18.73 2.70 -25.70
CA ARG A 23 19.88 1.82 -25.45
C ARG A 23 19.96 0.70 -26.48
N VAL A 24 18.84 0.05 -26.76
CA VAL A 24 18.75 -0.95 -27.85
C VAL A 24 19.09 -0.32 -29.20
N LEU A 25 18.54 0.86 -29.51
CA LEU A 25 18.84 1.58 -30.75
C LEU A 25 20.33 1.92 -30.87
N SER A 26 20.99 2.27 -29.78
CA SER A 26 22.42 2.61 -29.76
C SER A 26 23.34 1.45 -30.15
N LEU A 27 22.88 0.21 -29.98
CA LEU A 27 23.63 -0.98 -30.39
C LEU A 27 23.70 -1.13 -31.92
N THR A 28 22.78 -0.49 -32.65
CA THR A 28 22.78 -0.50 -34.12
C THR A 28 23.87 0.40 -34.72
N GLY A 29 24.39 1.37 -33.95
CA GLY A 29 25.34 2.38 -34.41
C GLY A 29 24.78 3.39 -35.41
N ARG A 30 23.49 3.32 -35.77
CA ARG A 30 22.87 4.16 -36.82
C ARG A 30 22.49 5.57 -36.36
N ALA A 31 22.41 5.80 -35.05
CA ALA A 31 22.01 7.08 -34.47
C ALA A 31 22.99 7.48 -33.35
N ALA A 32 23.91 8.40 -33.63
CA ALA A 32 24.98 8.78 -32.69
C ALA A 32 24.43 9.36 -31.36
N PHE A 33 23.27 10.00 -31.38
CA PHE A 33 22.64 10.59 -30.19
C PHE A 33 22.00 9.55 -29.25
N SER A 34 21.70 8.34 -29.75
CA SER A 34 20.93 7.34 -29.00
C SER A 34 21.66 6.80 -27.77
N GLY A 35 23.00 6.73 -27.80
CA GLY A 35 23.82 6.32 -26.65
C GLY A 35 23.70 7.30 -25.48
N PRO A 36 24.10 8.58 -25.66
CA PRO A 36 23.94 9.61 -24.65
C PRO A 36 22.49 9.77 -24.18
N ALA A 37 21.52 9.80 -25.10
CA ALA A 37 20.09 9.90 -24.77
C ALA A 37 19.64 8.74 -23.85
N ALA A 38 20.04 7.51 -24.16
CA ALA A 38 19.74 6.36 -23.34
C ALA A 38 20.28 6.51 -21.91
N THR A 39 21.56 6.89 -21.76
CA THR A 39 22.16 7.07 -20.43
C THR A 39 21.45 8.17 -19.65
N THR A 40 21.20 9.33 -20.27
CA THR A 40 20.49 10.43 -19.61
C THR A 40 19.09 10.04 -19.16
N LEU A 41 18.32 9.40 -20.04
CA LEU A 41 16.93 8.99 -19.74
C LEU A 41 16.85 7.88 -18.69
N ILE A 42 17.76 6.90 -18.72
CA ILE A 42 17.83 5.84 -17.70
C ILE A 42 18.17 6.43 -16.32
N LEU A 43 19.14 7.35 -16.26
CA LEU A 43 19.51 8.01 -14.99
C LEU A 43 18.36 8.89 -14.47
N ALA A 44 17.76 9.71 -15.33
CA ALA A 44 16.61 10.54 -14.98
C ALA A 44 15.41 9.68 -14.54
N GLY A 45 15.13 8.60 -15.25
CA GLY A 45 14.06 7.66 -14.92
C GLY A 45 14.31 6.91 -13.60
N THR A 46 15.57 6.62 -13.29
CA THR A 46 15.97 6.05 -11.99
C THR A 46 15.75 7.04 -10.87
N ILE A 47 16.12 8.31 -11.04
CA ILE A 47 15.82 9.36 -10.06
C ILE A 47 14.30 9.48 -9.87
N ALA A 48 13.54 9.50 -10.96
CA ALA A 48 12.08 9.54 -10.91
C ALA A 48 11.47 8.31 -10.21
N SER A 49 12.08 7.12 -10.31
CA SER A 49 11.58 5.93 -9.61
C SER A 49 11.77 5.99 -8.09
N PHE A 50 12.82 6.66 -7.59
CA PHE A 50 12.92 6.98 -6.15
C PHE A 50 11.78 7.91 -5.71
N LEU A 51 11.49 8.95 -6.50
CA LEU A 51 10.38 9.85 -6.22
C LEU A 51 9.02 9.14 -6.30
N ALA A 52 8.88 8.17 -7.21
CA ALA A 52 7.69 7.34 -7.34
C ALA A 52 7.45 6.49 -6.09
N VAL A 53 8.48 5.78 -5.60
CA VAL A 53 8.36 4.99 -4.36
C VAL A 53 8.09 5.90 -3.15
N GLN A 54 8.80 7.03 -3.03
CA GLN A 54 8.61 7.95 -1.90
C GLN A 54 7.23 8.64 -1.92
N SER A 55 6.71 8.99 -3.10
CA SER A 55 5.35 9.52 -3.20
C SER A 55 4.30 8.44 -2.96
N GLY A 56 4.59 7.17 -3.28
CA GLY A 56 3.74 6.01 -3.03
C GLY A 56 3.62 5.70 -1.55
N THR A 57 4.73 5.68 -0.80
CA THR A 57 4.69 5.51 0.66
C THR A 57 3.93 6.66 1.34
N ALA A 58 4.04 7.89 0.84
CA ALA A 58 3.22 9.00 1.31
C ALA A 58 1.72 8.90 0.93
N ALA A 59 1.36 8.07 -0.04
CA ALA A 59 -0.02 7.78 -0.44
C ALA A 59 -0.59 6.52 0.24
N HIS A 60 0.25 5.74 0.90
CA HIS A 60 -0.04 4.43 1.46
C HIS A 60 -1.04 4.50 2.63
N GLU A 61 -0.73 5.31 3.66
CA GLU A 61 -1.49 5.34 4.91
C GLU A 61 -2.99 5.63 4.75
N PRO A 62 -3.45 6.55 3.88
CA PRO A 62 -4.88 6.78 3.67
C PRO A 62 -5.58 5.65 2.92
N VAL A 63 -4.87 4.94 2.02
CA VAL A 63 -5.45 3.93 1.12
C VAL A 63 -5.55 2.57 1.80
N GLU A 64 -4.60 2.21 2.66
CA GLU A 64 -4.66 0.95 3.43
C GLU A 64 -5.82 0.91 4.43
N ARG A 65 -6.30 2.07 4.88
CA ARG A 65 -7.49 2.18 5.73
C ARG A 65 -8.77 1.75 5.02
N ILE A 66 -8.74 1.51 3.71
CA ILE A 66 -9.88 0.97 2.97
C ILE A 66 -9.93 -0.55 3.23
N PRO A 67 -11.03 -1.09 3.82
CA PRO A 67 -11.13 -2.52 4.11
C PRO A 67 -10.97 -3.39 2.86
N GLY A 68 -10.14 -4.43 2.93
CA GLY A 68 -9.90 -5.38 1.83
C GLY A 68 -8.89 -4.95 0.76
N VAL A 69 -8.24 -3.78 0.90
CA VAL A 69 -7.30 -3.23 -0.10
C VAL A 69 -5.82 -3.51 0.25
N ARG A 70 -5.53 -3.80 1.51
CA ARG A 70 -4.17 -3.91 2.08
C ARG A 70 -3.24 -4.82 1.27
N VAL A 71 -3.66 -6.05 0.99
CA VAL A 71 -2.84 -7.03 0.24
C VAL A 71 -2.46 -6.50 -1.16
N ALA A 72 -3.41 -5.89 -1.86
CA ALA A 72 -3.16 -5.35 -3.20
C ALA A 72 -2.19 -4.15 -3.17
N VAL A 73 -2.25 -3.32 -2.11
CA VAL A 73 -1.33 -2.19 -1.91
C VAL A 73 0.08 -2.69 -1.62
N ALA A 74 0.23 -3.62 -0.68
CA ALA A 74 1.52 -4.21 -0.33
C ALA A 74 2.19 -4.90 -1.54
N GLU A 75 1.40 -5.58 -2.37
CA GLU A 75 1.89 -6.16 -3.61
C GLU A 75 2.37 -5.11 -4.62
N HIS A 76 1.63 -4.02 -4.81
CA HIS A 76 2.06 -2.94 -5.70
C HIS A 76 3.35 -2.27 -5.19
N GLU A 77 3.43 -1.99 -3.90
CA GLU A 77 4.61 -1.38 -3.27
C GLU A 77 5.85 -2.24 -3.45
N THR A 78 5.75 -3.55 -3.15
CA THR A 78 6.86 -4.50 -3.31
C THR A 78 7.40 -4.49 -4.74
N TRP A 79 6.53 -4.42 -5.74
CA TRP A 79 6.97 -4.37 -7.13
C TRP A 79 7.49 -3.00 -7.55
N GLY A 80 6.95 -1.91 -6.99
CA GLY A 80 7.53 -0.57 -7.13
C GLY A 80 8.97 -0.50 -6.63
N GLU A 81 9.24 -1.10 -5.47
CA GLU A 81 10.60 -1.19 -4.93
C GLU A 81 11.52 -2.06 -5.78
N ARG A 82 11.03 -3.21 -6.26
CA ARG A 82 11.79 -4.06 -7.19
C ARG A 82 12.13 -3.31 -8.47
N ALA A 83 11.17 -2.60 -9.07
CA ALA A 83 11.39 -1.80 -10.27
C ALA A 83 12.44 -0.71 -10.03
N ARG A 84 12.34 0.05 -8.93
CA ARG A 84 13.36 1.03 -8.52
C ARG A 84 14.74 0.38 -8.44
N ASN A 85 14.86 -0.73 -7.70
CA ASN A 85 16.14 -1.40 -7.48
C ASN A 85 16.74 -1.95 -8.79
N THR A 86 15.91 -2.49 -9.69
CA THR A 86 16.38 -2.93 -11.01
C THR A 86 16.92 -1.77 -11.84
N PHE A 87 16.26 -0.60 -11.86
CA PHE A 87 16.77 0.54 -12.62
C PHE A 87 17.98 1.22 -11.96
N VAL A 88 18.17 1.10 -10.65
CA VAL A 88 19.44 1.42 -9.99
C VAL A 88 20.56 0.53 -10.54
N LEU A 89 20.34 -0.79 -10.62
CA LEU A 89 21.33 -1.70 -11.21
C LEU A 89 21.63 -1.34 -12.67
N VAL A 90 20.61 -1.11 -13.50
CA VAL A 90 20.78 -0.69 -14.90
C VAL A 90 21.59 0.60 -14.99
N SER A 91 21.28 1.59 -14.14
CA SER A 91 22.02 2.87 -14.09
C SER A 91 23.49 2.69 -13.73
N LEU A 92 23.82 1.82 -12.77
CA LEU A 92 25.20 1.51 -12.43
C LEU A 92 25.94 0.87 -13.61
N VAL A 93 25.31 -0.10 -14.29
CA VAL A 93 25.89 -0.74 -15.48
C VAL A 93 26.07 0.27 -16.62
N GLU A 94 25.13 1.21 -16.79
CA GLU A 94 25.22 2.31 -17.75
C GLU A 94 26.40 3.24 -17.48
N LEU A 95 26.62 3.63 -16.22
CA LEU A 95 27.76 4.46 -15.83
C LEU A 95 29.09 3.73 -16.04
N CYS A 96 29.14 2.43 -15.74
CA CYS A 96 30.29 1.58 -16.08
C CYS A 96 30.54 1.53 -17.59
N ALA A 97 29.48 1.33 -18.38
CA ALA A 97 29.57 1.30 -19.85
C ALA A 97 30.08 2.63 -20.43
N LEU A 98 29.59 3.75 -19.90
CA LEU A 98 30.03 5.10 -20.28
C LEU A 98 31.51 5.29 -19.97
N THR A 99 31.96 4.92 -18.77
CA THR A 99 33.35 5.06 -18.33
C THR A 99 34.29 4.19 -19.17
N LEU A 100 33.90 2.95 -19.45
CA LEU A 100 34.69 2.03 -20.29
C LEU A 100 34.77 2.51 -21.75
N THR A 101 33.68 3.08 -22.28
CA THR A 101 33.65 3.64 -23.63
C THR A 101 34.52 4.90 -23.71
N TRP A 102 34.45 5.77 -22.70
CA TRP A 102 35.30 6.95 -22.61
C TRP A 102 36.79 6.58 -22.55
N ARG A 103 37.15 5.50 -21.84
CA ARG A 103 38.50 4.93 -21.79
C ARG A 103 38.88 4.08 -23.00
N GLN A 104 38.06 4.04 -24.06
CA GLN A 104 38.29 3.23 -25.28
C GLN A 104 38.53 1.74 -25.00
N HIS A 105 37.95 1.21 -23.91
CA HIS A 105 38.16 -0.16 -23.49
C HIS A 105 37.31 -1.14 -24.32
N ARG A 106 37.92 -2.24 -24.78
CA ARG A 106 37.27 -3.29 -25.61
C ARG A 106 35.99 -3.89 -25.02
N LEU A 107 35.84 -3.87 -23.70
CA LEU A 107 34.62 -4.36 -23.02
C LEU A 107 33.43 -3.40 -23.10
N GLY A 108 33.61 -2.15 -23.53
CA GLY A 108 32.53 -1.16 -23.55
C GLY A 108 31.31 -1.58 -24.39
N ARG A 109 31.52 -2.35 -25.46
CA ARG A 109 30.41 -2.92 -26.25
C ARG A 109 29.66 -4.03 -25.50
N ALA A 110 30.39 -4.93 -24.83
CA ALA A 110 29.80 -6.03 -24.08
C ALA A 110 28.98 -5.50 -22.89
N VAL A 111 29.48 -4.50 -22.16
CA VAL A 111 28.76 -3.89 -21.04
C VAL A 111 27.49 -3.16 -21.52
N ARG A 112 27.52 -2.48 -22.68
CA ARG A 112 26.29 -1.88 -23.25
C ARG A 112 25.25 -2.92 -23.66
N LEU A 113 25.68 -4.06 -24.20
CA LEU A 113 24.77 -5.17 -24.50
C LEU A 113 24.15 -5.73 -23.20
N GLY A 114 24.97 -5.88 -22.15
CA GLY A 114 24.48 -6.26 -20.82
C GLY A 114 23.48 -5.25 -20.25
N ALA A 115 23.77 -3.94 -20.37
CA ALA A 115 22.86 -2.88 -19.95
C ALA A 115 21.51 -2.94 -20.70
N ALA A 116 21.54 -3.22 -22.01
CA ALA A 116 20.33 -3.39 -22.81
C ALA A 116 19.51 -4.62 -22.36
N ALA A 117 20.17 -5.75 -22.10
CA ALA A 117 19.50 -6.98 -21.67
C ALA A 117 18.89 -6.83 -20.27
N ILE A 118 19.65 -6.31 -19.30
CA ILE A 118 19.16 -6.04 -17.94
C ILE A 118 18.06 -4.97 -17.98
N GLY A 119 18.22 -3.93 -18.81
CA GLY A 119 17.20 -2.91 -19.03
C GLY A 119 15.89 -3.48 -19.55
N ALA A 120 15.94 -4.37 -20.55
CA ALA A 120 14.77 -5.05 -21.07
C ALA A 120 14.08 -5.94 -20.02
N ALA A 121 14.85 -6.68 -19.21
CA ALA A 121 14.30 -7.42 -18.07
C ALA A 121 13.68 -6.48 -17.03
N GLY A 122 14.29 -5.32 -16.79
CA GLY A 122 13.75 -4.28 -15.91
C GLY A 122 12.42 -3.69 -16.38
N LEU A 123 12.17 -3.64 -17.69
CA LEU A 123 10.87 -3.23 -18.22
C LEU A 123 9.77 -4.24 -17.87
N ILE A 124 10.07 -5.53 -17.74
CA ILE A 124 9.12 -6.55 -17.26
C ILE A 124 8.77 -6.30 -15.80
N VAL A 125 9.78 -6.02 -14.96
CA VAL A 125 9.56 -5.68 -13.54
C VAL A 125 8.73 -4.39 -13.39
N MET A 126 8.99 -3.39 -14.24
CA MET A 126 8.18 -2.17 -14.28
C MET A 126 6.74 -2.43 -14.73
N PHE A 127 6.56 -3.31 -15.72
CA PHE A 127 5.24 -3.71 -16.18
C PHE A 127 4.43 -4.37 -15.05
N GLU A 128 5.03 -5.28 -14.29
CA GLU A 128 4.37 -5.89 -13.12
C GLU A 128 3.97 -4.86 -12.06
N ALA A 129 4.85 -3.88 -11.78
CA ALA A 129 4.51 -2.78 -10.87
C ALA A 129 3.33 -1.95 -11.40
N ALA A 130 3.32 -1.64 -12.69
CA ALA A 130 2.27 -0.89 -13.36
C ALA A 130 0.94 -1.66 -13.42
N GLU A 131 0.96 -2.96 -13.68
CA GLU A 131 -0.22 -3.82 -13.73
C GLU A 131 -0.90 -3.90 -12.35
N ARG A 132 -0.12 -4.07 -11.29
CA ARG A 132 -0.63 -4.06 -9.91
C ARG A 132 -1.18 -2.69 -9.51
N GLY A 133 -0.51 -1.61 -9.92
CA GLY A 133 -1.01 -0.25 -9.74
C GLY A 133 -2.30 0.01 -10.51
N GLY A 134 -2.40 -0.53 -11.72
CA GLY A 134 -3.62 -0.55 -12.53
C GLY A 134 -4.74 -1.31 -11.83
N ASN A 135 -4.47 -2.51 -11.30
CA ASN A 135 -5.44 -3.28 -10.54
C ASN A 135 -5.95 -2.52 -9.31
N LEU A 136 -5.07 -1.82 -8.57
CA LEU A 136 -5.48 -0.93 -7.50
C LEU A 136 -6.47 0.14 -7.98
N VAL A 137 -6.16 0.82 -9.07
CA VAL A 137 -7.07 1.85 -9.60
C VAL A 137 -8.36 1.24 -10.13
N TYR A 138 -8.32 0.17 -10.93
CA TYR A 138 -9.51 -0.36 -11.59
C TYR A 138 -10.43 -1.18 -10.65
N SER A 139 -9.85 -1.91 -9.71
CA SER A 139 -10.63 -2.73 -8.76
C SER A 139 -11.13 -1.93 -7.55
N TYR A 140 -10.54 -0.75 -7.28
CA TYR A 140 -10.85 0.02 -6.07
C TYR A 140 -11.18 1.51 -6.29
N ALA A 141 -10.94 2.12 -7.47
CA ALA A 141 -11.09 3.58 -7.65
C ALA A 141 -11.62 4.13 -9.01
N GLY A 142 -11.43 3.47 -10.16
CA GLY A 142 -11.42 4.17 -11.47
C GLY A 142 -12.15 3.52 -12.65
N GLY A 143 -12.68 2.30 -12.55
CA GLY A 143 -13.35 1.66 -13.69
C GLY A 143 -13.94 0.29 -13.36
N ILE A 144 -15.02 0.32 -12.59
CA ILE A 144 -15.66 -0.83 -11.94
C ILE A 144 -16.38 -1.78 -12.91
N GLY A 145 -16.04 -3.08 -12.88
CA GLY A 145 -16.86 -4.22 -13.31
C GLY A 145 -17.23 -4.34 -14.80
N MET A 146 -17.20 -3.25 -15.56
CA MET A 146 -17.74 -3.16 -16.92
C MET A 146 -16.87 -3.87 -17.98
N ARG A 147 -15.60 -4.17 -17.65
CA ARG A 147 -14.68 -4.83 -18.60
C ARG A 147 -14.50 -6.33 -18.36
N GLN A 148 -14.71 -6.81 -17.13
CA GLN A 148 -14.44 -8.21 -16.76
C GLN A 148 -15.67 -8.99 -16.28
N GLY A 149 -16.83 -8.35 -16.07
CA GLY A 149 -18.03 -9.04 -15.56
C GLY A 149 -17.89 -9.53 -14.12
N ASP A 150 -16.82 -9.15 -13.42
CA ASP A 150 -16.54 -9.50 -12.04
C ASP A 150 -17.30 -8.56 -11.09
N THR A 151 -18.26 -9.10 -10.36
CA THR A 151 -19.05 -8.40 -9.35
C THR A 151 -18.24 -8.05 -8.10
N GLU A 152 -17.09 -8.68 -7.90
CA GLU A 152 -16.22 -8.43 -6.75
C GLU A 152 -15.68 -6.99 -6.74
N GLY A 153 -15.38 -6.43 -7.91
CA GLY A 153 -15.00 -5.02 -8.05
C GLY A 153 -16.11 -4.05 -7.61
N VAL A 154 -17.38 -4.42 -7.82
CA VAL A 154 -18.53 -3.60 -7.38
C VAL A 154 -18.69 -3.67 -5.86
N ASN A 155 -18.51 -4.85 -5.26
CA ASN A 155 -18.53 -5.03 -3.82
C ASN A 155 -17.42 -4.21 -3.12
N ARG A 156 -16.19 -4.29 -3.63
CA ARG A 156 -15.06 -3.51 -3.13
C ARG A 156 -15.30 -2.00 -3.22
N LEU A 157 -15.85 -1.51 -4.34
CA LEU A 157 -16.20 -0.10 -4.48
C LEU A 157 -17.29 0.31 -3.49
N PHE A 158 -18.32 -0.51 -3.30
CA PHE A 158 -19.36 -0.21 -2.32
C PHE A 158 -18.77 -0.03 -0.93
N ILE A 159 -17.90 -0.95 -0.49
CA ILE A 159 -17.23 -0.87 0.81
C ILE A 159 -16.37 0.39 0.90
N ALA A 160 -15.55 0.66 -0.13
CA ALA A 160 -14.68 1.83 -0.17
C ALA A 160 -15.47 3.16 -0.16
N GLY A 161 -16.56 3.23 -0.92
CA GLY A 161 -17.44 4.39 -0.98
C GLY A 161 -18.19 4.62 0.32
N ALA A 162 -18.76 3.56 0.91
CA ALA A 162 -19.44 3.64 2.21
C ALA A 162 -18.50 4.10 3.32
N HIS A 163 -17.31 3.49 3.42
CA HIS A 163 -16.31 3.89 4.40
C HIS A 163 -15.80 5.32 4.16
N GLY A 164 -15.50 5.67 2.91
CA GLY A 164 -15.02 7.01 2.54
C GLY A 164 -16.03 8.10 2.88
N GLN A 165 -17.30 7.91 2.52
CA GLN A 165 -18.38 8.83 2.84
C GLN A 165 -18.61 8.90 4.37
N ALA A 166 -18.64 7.74 5.05
CA ALA A 166 -18.83 7.71 6.50
C ALA A 166 -17.72 8.50 7.23
N ARG A 167 -16.47 8.44 6.78
CA ARG A 167 -15.40 9.28 7.35
C ARG A 167 -15.60 10.77 7.12
N GLN A 168 -16.12 11.16 5.95
CA GLN A 168 -16.43 12.56 5.67
C GLN A 168 -17.59 13.06 6.54
N ASP A 169 -18.58 12.21 6.78
CA ASP A 169 -19.70 12.50 7.67
C ASP A 169 -19.21 12.69 9.12
N LEU A 170 -18.30 11.84 9.62
CA LEU A 170 -17.66 12.05 10.91
C LEU A 170 -16.91 13.39 11.00
N GLN A 171 -16.12 13.73 9.99
CA GLN A 171 -15.39 15.01 9.94
C GLN A 171 -16.33 16.21 9.95
N ALA A 172 -17.54 16.05 9.42
CA ALA A 172 -18.57 17.07 9.42
C ALA A 172 -19.49 17.02 10.66
N GLY A 173 -19.21 16.15 11.64
CA GLY A 173 -20.01 15.99 12.86
C GLY A 173 -21.32 15.22 12.68
N ARG A 174 -21.51 14.55 11.55
CA ARG A 174 -22.71 13.77 11.22
C ARG A 174 -22.54 12.30 11.60
N THR A 175 -22.41 12.06 12.91
CA THR A 175 -22.10 10.76 13.49
C THR A 175 -23.11 9.67 13.13
N ASP A 176 -24.40 9.98 13.19
CA ASP A 176 -25.47 9.01 12.92
C ASP A 176 -25.47 8.54 11.46
N GLU A 177 -25.20 9.45 10.52
CA GLU A 177 -25.10 9.16 9.09
C GLU A 177 -23.89 8.26 8.80
N ALA A 178 -22.75 8.58 9.41
CA ALA A 178 -21.54 7.78 9.31
C ALA A 178 -21.76 6.34 9.81
N MET A 179 -22.37 6.19 11.00
CA MET A 179 -22.69 4.87 11.56
C MET A 179 -23.71 4.12 10.71
N THR A 180 -24.70 4.81 10.14
CA THR A 180 -25.69 4.20 9.25
C THR A 180 -25.03 3.59 8.01
N LEU A 181 -24.12 4.32 7.36
CA LEU A 181 -23.40 3.83 6.18
C LEU A 181 -22.48 2.65 6.51
N LEU A 182 -21.74 2.74 7.61
CA LEU A 182 -20.85 1.66 8.02
C LEU A 182 -21.62 0.39 8.38
N ASN A 183 -22.71 0.52 9.14
CA ASN A 183 -23.57 -0.61 9.52
C ASN A 183 -24.25 -1.23 8.30
N LEU A 184 -24.68 -0.43 7.32
CA LEU A 184 -25.22 -0.95 6.06
C LEU A 184 -24.18 -1.79 5.32
N ALA A 185 -22.93 -1.33 5.26
CA ALA A 185 -21.84 -2.07 4.64
C ALA A 185 -21.52 -3.36 5.41
N ALA A 186 -21.38 -3.30 6.74
CA ALA A 186 -21.12 -4.46 7.57
C ALA A 186 -22.24 -5.51 7.46
N ALA A 187 -23.51 -5.08 7.45
CA ALA A 187 -24.65 -5.98 7.30
C ALA A 187 -24.67 -6.68 5.92
N ARG A 188 -24.20 -5.99 4.87
CA ARG A 188 -24.15 -6.55 3.51
C ARG A 188 -22.98 -7.51 3.31
N PHE A 189 -21.88 -7.34 4.04
CA PHE A 189 -20.68 -8.15 3.92
C PHE A 189 -20.29 -8.79 5.26
N PRO A 190 -21.10 -9.74 5.78
CA PRO A 190 -20.84 -10.39 7.06
C PRO A 190 -19.50 -11.14 7.09
N GLU A 191 -19.05 -11.65 5.95
CA GLU A 191 -17.79 -12.40 5.80
C GLU A 191 -16.54 -11.51 5.73
N ASN A 192 -16.69 -10.18 5.60
CA ASN A 192 -15.56 -9.26 5.53
C ASN A 192 -15.08 -8.88 6.94
N LEU A 193 -14.12 -9.64 7.47
CA LEU A 193 -13.60 -9.47 8.83
C LEU A 193 -13.12 -8.04 9.13
N GLU A 194 -12.40 -7.41 8.21
CA GLU A 194 -11.88 -6.04 8.39
C GLU A 194 -13.01 -5.02 8.56
N LEU A 195 -14.10 -5.19 7.82
CA LEU A 195 -15.28 -4.34 7.91
C LEU A 195 -16.06 -4.60 9.20
N GLN A 196 -16.17 -5.86 9.63
CA GLN A 196 -16.82 -6.21 10.90
C GLN A 196 -16.04 -5.67 12.10
N LEU A 197 -14.70 -5.77 12.08
CA LEU A 197 -13.82 -5.19 13.11
C LEU A 197 -13.97 -3.67 13.17
N LEU A 198 -13.97 -3.01 12.01
CA LEU A 198 -14.16 -1.56 11.94
C LEU A 198 -15.52 -1.12 12.50
N ALA A 199 -16.59 -1.87 12.20
CA ALA A 199 -17.92 -1.61 12.75
C ALA A 199 -17.94 -1.74 14.28
N ALA A 200 -17.25 -2.75 14.83
CA ALA A 200 -17.13 -2.93 16.27
C ALA A 200 -16.34 -1.82 16.96
N GLU A 201 -15.24 -1.37 16.36
CA GLU A 201 -14.45 -0.24 16.85
C GLU A 201 -15.29 1.04 16.88
N TRP A 202 -15.96 1.37 15.78
CA TRP A 202 -16.78 2.59 15.72
C TRP A 202 -18.00 2.52 16.63
N THR A 203 -18.56 1.33 16.85
CA THR A 203 -19.63 1.16 17.85
C THR A 203 -19.16 1.60 19.24
N ASN A 204 -17.89 1.38 19.60
CA ASN A 204 -17.30 1.91 20.83
C ASN A 204 -16.91 3.40 20.69
N ASP A 205 -16.02 3.70 19.75
CA ASP A 205 -15.28 4.97 19.69
C ASP A 205 -16.14 6.14 19.19
N VAL A 206 -17.13 5.84 18.35
CA VAL A 206 -17.95 6.83 17.65
C VAL A 206 -19.36 6.87 18.23
N GLN A 207 -20.01 5.71 18.34
CA GLN A 207 -21.37 5.60 18.86
C GLN A 207 -21.42 5.64 20.39
N GLY A 208 -20.31 5.33 21.07
CA GLY A 208 -20.26 5.33 22.54
C GLY A 208 -20.98 4.16 23.19
N ASP A 209 -21.17 3.04 22.49
CA ASP A 209 -21.78 1.81 23.02
C ASP A 209 -20.74 0.68 23.15
N PRO A 210 -19.91 0.70 24.20
CA PRO A 210 -18.91 -0.34 24.41
C PRO A 210 -19.53 -1.73 24.64
N ALA A 211 -20.76 -1.81 25.16
CA ALA A 211 -21.43 -3.09 25.41
C ALA A 211 -21.86 -3.76 24.09
N ALA A 212 -22.34 -2.99 23.12
CA ALA A 212 -22.58 -3.48 21.77
C ALA A 212 -21.28 -3.86 21.06
N SER A 213 -20.23 -3.03 21.17
CA SER A 213 -18.91 -3.33 20.59
C SER A 213 -18.35 -4.67 21.08
N LEU A 214 -18.37 -4.93 22.39
CA LEU A 214 -17.90 -6.20 22.95
C LEU A 214 -18.71 -7.40 22.42
N ARG A 215 -20.04 -7.28 22.34
CA ARG A 215 -20.88 -8.35 21.76
C ARG A 215 -20.58 -8.61 20.30
N GLN A 216 -20.28 -7.57 19.51
CA GLN A 216 -19.88 -7.73 18.12
C GLN A 216 -18.53 -8.44 18.04
N LEU A 217 -17.52 -8.02 18.81
CA LEU A 217 -16.21 -8.65 18.86
C LEU A 217 -16.26 -10.12 19.30
N ASP A 218 -17.15 -10.46 20.24
CA ASP A 218 -17.34 -11.84 20.70
C ASP A 218 -17.98 -12.74 19.63
N ALA A 219 -18.70 -12.17 18.67
CA ALA A 219 -19.31 -12.90 17.57
C ALA A 219 -18.36 -13.14 16.39
N LEU A 220 -17.20 -12.47 16.35
CA LEU A 220 -16.26 -12.59 15.23
C LEU A 220 -15.44 -13.88 15.32
N THR A 221 -15.34 -14.58 14.19
CA THR A 221 -14.38 -15.67 14.03
C THR A 221 -13.11 -15.10 13.42
N ILE A 222 -12.06 -14.97 14.24
CA ILE A 222 -10.76 -14.44 13.80
C ILE A 222 -9.83 -15.62 13.50
N PRO A 223 -9.29 -15.74 12.28
CA PRO A 223 -8.32 -16.77 11.92
C PRO A 223 -7.09 -16.73 12.84
N GLN A 224 -6.58 -17.90 13.21
CA GLN A 224 -5.43 -18.00 14.12
C GLN A 224 -4.13 -17.52 13.48
N ASP A 225 -4.04 -17.60 12.16
CA ASP A 225 -2.92 -17.19 11.30
C ASP A 225 -2.99 -15.71 10.88
N ASP A 226 -4.03 -14.97 11.28
CA ASP A 226 -4.14 -13.53 11.04
C ASP A 226 -3.77 -12.74 12.30
N ASP A 227 -2.47 -12.62 12.54
CA ASP A 227 -1.90 -11.93 13.69
C ASP A 227 -2.37 -10.47 13.78
N GLU A 228 -2.53 -9.79 12.63
CA GLU A 228 -2.94 -8.39 12.57
C GLU A 228 -4.38 -8.21 13.06
N SER A 229 -5.32 -9.00 12.53
CA SER A 229 -6.72 -8.98 12.99
C SER A 229 -6.84 -9.37 14.47
N ARG A 230 -6.03 -10.33 14.94
CA ARG A 230 -6.00 -10.73 16.36
C ARG A 230 -5.54 -9.60 17.27
N ILE A 231 -4.45 -8.91 16.91
CA ILE A 231 -3.96 -7.74 17.64
C ILE A 231 -5.02 -6.65 17.64
N ARG A 232 -5.59 -6.33 16.47
CA ARG A 232 -6.59 -5.27 16.29
C ARG A 232 -7.85 -5.53 17.14
N ALA A 233 -8.43 -6.72 17.04
CA ALA A 233 -9.60 -7.11 17.83
C ALA A 233 -9.32 -7.08 19.34
N GLY A 234 -8.12 -7.50 19.73
CA GLY A 234 -7.68 -7.48 21.11
C GLY A 234 -7.55 -6.06 21.69
N VAL A 235 -6.97 -5.14 20.92
CA VAL A 235 -6.92 -3.71 21.29
C VAL A 235 -8.32 -3.10 21.32
N ALA A 236 -9.18 -3.40 20.34
CA ALA A 236 -10.57 -2.94 20.32
C ALA A 236 -11.35 -3.42 21.57
N ARG A 237 -11.19 -4.69 21.95
CA ARG A 237 -11.81 -5.25 23.18
C ARG A 237 -11.31 -4.53 24.43
N ALA A 238 -10.00 -4.26 24.52
CA ALA A 238 -9.43 -3.51 25.64
C ALA A 238 -9.96 -2.07 25.70
N ASN A 239 -10.14 -1.41 24.55
CA ASN A 239 -10.71 -0.07 24.48
C ASN A 239 -12.15 -0.04 24.96
N ALA A 240 -12.99 -0.96 24.49
CA ALA A 240 -14.39 -1.04 24.94
C ALA A 240 -14.50 -1.32 26.45
N LEU A 241 -13.66 -2.21 27.01
CA LEU A 241 -13.59 -2.45 28.45
C LEU A 241 -13.17 -1.20 29.23
N ALA A 242 -12.17 -0.47 28.74
CA ALA A 242 -11.73 0.77 29.36
C ALA A 242 -12.82 1.85 29.32
N THR A 243 -13.55 1.99 28.21
CA THR A 243 -14.71 2.90 28.10
C THR A 243 -15.81 2.56 29.10
N GLN A 244 -16.02 1.27 29.43
CA GLN A 244 -16.94 0.84 30.49
C GLN A 244 -16.43 1.08 31.92
N GLY A 245 -15.21 1.60 32.08
CA GLY A 245 -14.56 1.75 33.38
C GLY A 245 -13.89 0.47 33.90
N ASN A 246 -13.89 -0.63 33.14
CA ASN A 246 -13.20 -1.87 33.50
C ASN A 246 -11.72 -1.84 33.08
N VAL A 247 -10.96 -0.93 33.70
CA VAL A 247 -9.52 -0.73 33.42
C VAL A 247 -8.69 -1.99 33.73
N ALA A 248 -9.05 -2.73 34.78
CA ALA A 248 -8.38 -3.97 35.14
C ALA A 248 -8.56 -5.05 34.06
N GLY A 249 -9.78 -5.22 33.55
CA GLY A 249 -10.07 -6.13 32.44
C GLY A 249 -9.38 -5.71 31.15
N ALA A 250 -9.40 -4.41 30.82
CA ALA A 250 -8.69 -3.89 29.65
C ALA A 250 -7.18 -4.19 29.71
N ARG A 251 -6.55 -4.00 30.87
CA ARG A 251 -5.13 -4.32 31.08
C ARG A 251 -4.86 -5.82 30.97
N ALA A 252 -5.73 -6.66 31.54
CA ALA A 252 -5.59 -8.11 31.45
C ALA A 252 -5.61 -8.59 30.00
N VAL A 253 -6.55 -8.09 29.18
CA VAL A 253 -6.63 -8.40 27.74
C VAL A 253 -5.34 -8.01 27.02
N LEU A 254 -4.85 -6.79 27.24
CA LEU A 254 -3.62 -6.33 26.59
C LEU A 254 -2.38 -7.10 27.03
N GLN A 255 -2.30 -7.52 28.30
CA GLN A 255 -1.19 -8.35 28.79
C GLN A 255 -1.18 -9.74 28.14
N THR A 256 -2.35 -10.34 27.95
CA THR A 256 -2.47 -11.60 27.20
C THR A 256 -1.95 -11.43 25.77
N ILE A 257 -2.40 -10.39 25.07
CA ILE A 257 -1.97 -10.13 23.69
C ILE A 257 -0.48 -9.78 23.63
N GLN A 258 0.06 -9.06 24.60
CA GLN A 258 1.49 -8.75 24.68
C GLN A 258 2.34 -10.01 24.86
N GLY A 259 1.83 -11.00 25.61
CA GLY A 259 2.49 -12.30 25.75
C GLY A 259 2.57 -13.08 24.43
N GLU A 260 1.54 -12.95 23.59
CA GLU A 260 1.49 -13.58 22.26
C GLU A 260 2.28 -12.79 21.20
N PHE A 261 2.25 -11.45 21.28
CA PHE A 261 2.80 -10.52 20.29
C PHE A 261 3.69 -9.46 20.96
N PRO A 262 4.88 -9.82 21.45
CA PRO A 262 5.73 -8.95 22.26
C PRO A 262 6.22 -7.70 21.51
N GLU A 263 6.36 -7.79 20.18
CA GLU A 263 6.83 -6.68 19.34
C GLU A 263 5.74 -5.63 19.04
N SER A 264 4.47 -5.92 19.32
CA SER A 264 3.36 -5.03 18.96
C SER A 264 3.46 -3.66 19.65
N ALA A 265 3.71 -2.62 18.86
CA ALA A 265 3.77 -1.24 19.34
C ALA A 265 2.40 -0.74 19.82
N ALA A 266 1.32 -1.15 19.14
CA ALA A 266 -0.05 -0.76 19.48
C ALA A 266 -0.43 -1.25 20.89
N VAL A 267 -0.10 -2.50 21.22
CA VAL A 267 -0.40 -3.11 22.53
C VAL A 267 0.42 -2.44 23.63
N ARG A 268 1.72 -2.23 23.40
CA ARG A 268 2.61 -1.52 24.35
C ARG A 268 2.12 -0.11 24.64
N GLY A 269 1.86 0.68 23.60
CA GLY A 269 1.39 2.06 23.76
C GLY A 269 0.09 2.12 24.56
N ARG A 270 -0.87 1.23 24.28
CA ARG A 270 -2.13 1.22 25.01
C ARG A 270 -1.99 0.78 26.48
N LEU A 271 -1.10 -0.15 26.79
CA LEU A 271 -0.78 -0.54 28.16
C LEU A 271 -0.19 0.63 28.96
N GLU A 272 0.68 1.42 28.34
CA GLU A 272 1.28 2.61 28.96
C GLU A 272 0.22 3.67 29.28
N GLU A 273 -0.70 3.94 28.36
CA GLU A 273 -1.82 4.88 28.56
C GLU A 273 -2.72 4.45 29.74
N LEU A 274 -3.10 3.18 29.80
CA LEU A 274 -3.90 2.64 30.91
C LEU A 274 -3.11 2.56 32.24
N GLY A 275 -1.78 2.55 32.18
CA GLY A 275 -0.91 2.66 33.35
C GLY A 275 -0.82 4.08 33.89
N ALA A 276 -0.81 5.08 33.02
CA ALA A 276 -0.79 6.49 33.38
C ALA A 276 -2.14 6.98 33.96
N ALA A 277 -3.26 6.49 33.43
CA ALA A 277 -4.61 6.84 33.89
C ALA A 277 -5.01 6.24 35.25
N GLY A 278 -4.23 5.29 35.78
CA GLY A 278 -4.47 4.61 37.06
C GLY A 278 -3.68 5.16 38.25
N LYS A 279 -2.96 6.28 38.08
CA LYS A 279 -2.28 7.03 39.15
C LYS A 279 -3.05 8.31 39.45
#